data_AF-A0A533SS36-F1
#
_entry.id   AF-A0A533SS36-F1
#
_cell.length_a   1.000
_cell.length_b   1.000
_cell.length_c   1.000
_cell.angle_alpha   90.00
_cell.angle_beta   90.00
_cell.angle_gamma   90.00
#
_symmetry.space_group_name_H-M   'P 1'
#
loop_
_entity.id
_entity.type
_entity.pdbx_description
1 polymer ?
#
loop_
_entity_poly.entity_id
_entity_poly.type
_entity_poly.pdbx_seq_one_letter_code
_entity_poly.pdbx_strand_id
1 'polypeptide(L)'
;MYTQTMNRTEQRWWDWPAALVLLVALWISSLRLEVTSWTPELDRVITVVLIAVLLGFLLGISKFSNLFVFVYSLIFTAIVIPWQLALTMNAEIPWLERLGSIGGRLWTTYGQFSSNVPVEDSLLFVFAMMAVYWIAALTAGYHLVRNGRPWFGLALISITMVIIEFYD
;
A
#
# COMPACT_ATOMS: atom_id res chain seq x y z
N MET A 1 -12.15 52.59 2.21
CA MET A 1 -12.24 51.21 2.73
C MET A 1 -11.21 50.38 1.98
N TYR A 2 -10.04 50.13 2.58
CA TYR A 2 -8.98 49.32 1.97
C TYR A 2 -9.19 47.85 2.39
N THR A 3 -9.54 46.98 1.44
CA THR A 3 -9.49 45.53 1.62
C THR A 3 -8.05 45.07 1.52
N GLN A 4 -7.39 44.88 2.67
CA GLN A 4 -6.15 44.12 2.74
C GLN A 4 -6.45 42.66 2.40
N THR A 5 -6.08 42.24 1.21
CA THR A 5 -5.98 40.82 0.86
C THR A 5 -4.86 40.21 1.70
N MET A 6 -5.21 39.50 2.77
CA MET A 6 -4.26 38.67 3.51
C MET A 6 -3.69 37.64 2.54
N ASN A 7 -2.45 37.85 2.09
CA ASN A 7 -1.65 36.79 1.52
C ASN A 7 -1.45 35.75 2.63
N ARG A 8 -2.31 34.72 2.65
CA ARG A 8 -2.01 33.47 3.34
C ARG A 8 -0.80 32.92 2.63
N THR A 9 0.40 33.21 3.14
CA THR A 9 1.52 32.32 2.92
C THR A 9 1.05 30.98 3.43
N GLU A 10 0.66 30.08 2.52
CA GLU A 10 0.49 28.67 2.82
C GLU A 10 1.84 28.20 3.33
N GLN A 11 2.01 28.37 4.64
CA GLN A 11 3.21 28.02 5.35
C GLN A 11 3.20 26.51 5.32
N ARG A 12 3.89 25.99 4.30
CA ARG A 12 4.10 24.59 3.97
C ARG A 12 5.03 24.01 5.04
N TRP A 13 4.59 24.08 6.29
CA TRP A 13 5.27 23.52 7.44
C TRP A 13 5.11 22.02 7.33
N TRP A 14 6.25 21.38 7.12
CA TRP A 14 6.36 19.94 7.08
C TRP A 14 6.02 19.40 8.47
N ASP A 15 4.78 18.93 8.65
CA ASP A 15 4.28 18.34 9.90
C ASP A 15 4.90 16.94 10.11
N TRP A 16 6.20 16.90 10.39
CA TRP A 16 6.93 15.67 10.67
C TRP A 16 6.30 14.83 11.81
N PRO A 17 5.66 15.39 12.86
CA PRO A 17 4.99 14.57 13.85
C PRO A 17 3.79 13.83 13.25
N ALA A 18 3.02 14.48 12.37
CA ALA A 18 1.90 13.83 11.68
C ALA A 18 2.39 12.74 10.73
N ALA A 19 3.52 12.97 10.04
CA ALA A 19 4.15 11.96 9.19
C ALA A 19 4.60 10.73 10.00
N LEU A 20 5.19 10.95 11.18
CA LEU A 20 5.60 9.87 12.08
C LEU A 20 4.39 9.10 12.62
N VAL A 21 3.34 9.79 13.06
CA VAL A 21 2.11 9.15 13.55
C VAL A 21 1.44 8.36 12.44
N LEU A 22 1.39 8.89 11.21
CA LEU A 22 0.85 8.16 10.07
C LEU A 22 1.67 6.88 9.78
N LEU A 23 3.00 6.98 9.74
CA LEU A 23 3.87 5.83 9.54
C LEU A 23 3.62 4.76 10.60
N VAL A 24 3.59 5.14 11.88
CA VAL A 24 3.36 4.22 12.99
C VAL A 24 1.97 3.60 12.94
N ALA A 25 0.92 4.39 12.62
CA ALA A 25 -0.44 3.87 12.51
C ALA A 25 -0.56 2.82 11.39
N LEU A 26 0.02 3.09 10.22
CA LEU A 26 0.03 2.17 9.09
C LEU A 26 0.86 0.90 9.40
N TRP A 27 1.98 1.05 10.11
CA TRP A 27 2.82 -0.07 10.52
C TRP A 27 2.13 -0.96 11.58
N ILE A 28 1.52 -0.38 12.60
CA ILE A 28 0.75 -1.15 13.61
C ILE A 28 -0.40 -1.89 12.94
N SER A 29 -1.08 -1.24 11.98
CA SER A 29 -2.15 -1.88 11.23
C SER A 29 -1.67 -3.09 10.41
N SER A 30 -0.48 -3.03 9.79
CA SER A 30 0.05 -4.19 9.06
C SER A 30 0.58 -5.29 9.99
N LEU A 31 1.11 -4.93 11.16
CA LEU A 31 1.43 -5.91 12.20
C LEU A 31 0.19 -6.64 12.70
N ARG A 32 -0.95 -5.94 12.85
CA ARG A 32 -2.22 -6.57 13.23
C ARG A 32 -2.67 -7.61 12.21
N LEU A 33 -2.48 -7.35 10.92
CA LEU A 33 -2.75 -8.32 9.86
C LEU A 33 -1.84 -9.55 9.93
N GLU A 34 -0.55 -9.38 10.22
CA GLU A 34 0.37 -10.52 10.38
C GLU A 34 -0.04 -11.42 11.55
N VAL A 35 -0.41 -10.81 12.69
CA VAL A 35 -0.77 -11.53 13.91
C VAL A 35 -1.98 -12.44 13.74
N THR A 36 -2.92 -12.11 12.83
CA THR A 36 -4.09 -12.97 12.59
C THR A 36 -3.73 -14.34 12.04
N SER A 37 -2.53 -14.49 11.46
CA SER A 37 -2.01 -15.75 10.93
C SER A 37 -2.95 -16.43 9.93
N TRP A 38 -3.82 -15.67 9.25
CA TRP A 38 -4.81 -16.22 8.31
C TRP A 38 -4.15 -16.99 7.16
N THR A 39 -3.02 -16.50 6.65
CA THR A 39 -2.24 -17.18 5.62
C THR A 39 -0.74 -16.96 5.83
N PRO A 40 0.14 -17.87 5.35
CA PRO A 40 1.57 -17.63 5.33
C PRO A 40 1.94 -16.37 4.53
N GLU A 41 3.11 -15.80 4.82
CA GLU A 41 3.72 -14.66 4.09
C GLU A 41 2.99 -13.30 4.23
N LEU A 42 2.07 -13.15 5.20
CA LEU A 42 1.44 -11.85 5.49
C LEU A 42 2.42 -10.82 6.07
N ASP A 43 3.54 -11.25 6.65
CA ASP A 43 4.64 -10.39 7.10
C ASP A 43 5.19 -9.52 5.97
N ARG A 44 5.12 -10.00 4.72
CA ARG A 44 5.53 -9.24 3.52
C ARG A 44 4.74 -7.95 3.33
N VAL A 45 3.49 -7.90 3.81
CA VAL A 45 2.64 -6.71 3.76
C VAL A 45 3.27 -5.57 4.56
N ILE A 46 3.97 -5.86 5.66
CA ILE A 46 4.67 -4.85 6.47
C ILE A 46 5.74 -4.15 5.62
N THR A 47 6.53 -4.92 4.87
CA THR A 47 7.57 -4.37 3.98
C THR A 47 6.95 -3.50 2.88
N VAL A 48 5.85 -3.97 2.28
CA VAL A 48 5.09 -3.22 1.25
C VAL A 48 4.58 -1.89 1.81
N VAL A 49 4.04 -1.87 3.03
CA VAL A 49 3.56 -0.66 3.71
C VAL A 49 4.68 0.35 3.92
N LEU A 50 5.82 -0.09 4.48
CA LEU A 50 6.93 0.80 4.75
C LEU A 50 7.45 1.46 3.47
N ILE A 51 7.58 0.68 2.38
CA ILE A 51 7.97 1.21 1.08
C ILE A 51 6.90 2.18 0.55
N ALA A 52 5.62 1.83 0.62
CA ALA A 52 4.52 2.66 0.14
C ALA A 52 4.45 4.00 0.85
N VAL A 53 4.60 4.03 2.18
CA VAL A 53 4.61 5.29 2.96
C VAL A 53 5.79 6.16 2.55
N LEU A 54 7.00 5.59 2.47
CA LEU A 54 8.19 6.33 2.09
C LEU A 54 8.07 6.91 0.68
N LEU A 55 7.59 6.11 -0.29
CA LEU A 55 7.33 6.58 -1.64
C LEU A 55 6.23 7.64 -1.67
N GLY A 56 5.17 7.48 -0.87
CA GLY A 56 4.09 8.46 -0.74
C GLY A 56 4.64 9.80 -0.26
N PHE A 57 5.49 9.78 0.77
CA PHE A 57 6.17 10.98 1.26
C PHE A 57 7.07 11.61 0.19
N LEU A 58 7.90 10.83 -0.49
CA LEU A 58 8.79 11.32 -1.54
C LEU A 58 8.01 11.96 -2.70
N LEU A 59 6.95 11.31 -3.17
CA LEU A 59 6.07 11.85 -4.20
C LEU A 59 5.31 13.09 -3.73
N GLY A 60 4.93 13.15 -2.45
CA GLY A 60 4.28 14.31 -1.86
C GLY A 60 5.21 15.52 -1.74
N ILE A 61 6.49 15.31 -1.39
CA ILE A 61 7.52 16.36 -1.34
C ILE A 61 7.75 16.93 -2.75
N SER A 62 7.72 16.05 -3.75
CA SER A 62 8.05 16.40 -5.12
C SER A 62 7.16 17.51 -5.69
N LYS A 63 7.72 18.33 -6.59
CA LYS A 63 6.97 19.36 -7.33
C LYS A 63 6.31 18.81 -8.60
N PHE A 64 6.25 17.48 -8.76
CA PHE A 64 5.75 16.86 -9.98
C PHE A 64 4.24 17.07 -10.17
N SER A 65 3.81 17.07 -11.43
CA SER A 65 2.40 17.15 -11.79
C SER A 65 1.65 15.90 -11.32
N ASN A 66 0.33 16.01 -11.14
CA ASN A 66 -0.50 14.89 -10.69
C ASN A 66 -0.42 13.68 -11.65
N LEU A 67 -0.31 13.94 -12.97
CA LEU A 67 -0.15 12.87 -13.96
C LEU A 67 1.16 12.12 -13.78
N PHE A 68 2.27 12.84 -13.53
CA PHE A 68 3.57 12.23 -13.32
C PHE A 68 3.58 11.38 -12.04
N VAL A 69 2.99 11.89 -10.96
CA VAL A 69 2.81 11.13 -9.72
C VAL A 69 1.99 9.87 -9.97
N PHE A 70 0.88 9.96 -10.71
CA PHE A 70 0.04 8.81 -11.02
C PHE A 70 0.81 7.73 -11.81
N VAL A 71 1.52 8.11 -12.87
CA VAL A 71 2.31 7.19 -13.69
C VAL A 71 3.40 6.52 -12.86
N TYR A 72 4.14 7.27 -12.05
CA TYR A 72 5.18 6.69 -11.21
C TYR A 72 4.62 5.79 -10.11
N SER A 73 3.49 6.14 -9.51
CA SER A 73 2.78 5.26 -8.57
C SER A 73 2.41 3.93 -9.23
N LEU A 74 1.94 3.94 -10.48
CA LEU A 74 1.67 2.71 -11.22
C LEU A 74 2.94 1.89 -11.50
N ILE A 75 4.03 2.54 -11.92
CA ILE A 75 5.31 1.87 -12.15
C ILE A 75 5.81 1.21 -10.87
N PHE A 76 5.80 1.92 -9.74
CA PHE A 76 6.22 1.36 -8.45
C PHE A 76 5.29 0.22 -8.01
N THR A 77 3.98 0.32 -8.25
CA THR A 77 3.03 -0.77 -7.95
C THR A 77 3.39 -2.03 -8.74
N ALA A 78 3.64 -1.89 -10.04
CA ALA A 78 3.99 -2.99 -10.95
C ALA A 78 5.37 -3.61 -10.66
N ILE A 79 6.24 -2.91 -9.92
CA ILE A 79 7.55 -3.43 -9.53
C ILE A 79 7.49 -4.03 -8.12
N VAL A 80 7.01 -3.28 -7.13
CA VAL A 80 7.15 -3.64 -5.71
C VAL A 80 6.27 -4.83 -5.35
N ILE A 81 5.02 -4.89 -5.82
CA ILE A 81 4.13 -6.00 -5.47
C ILE A 81 4.64 -7.32 -6.07
N PRO A 82 4.93 -7.43 -7.39
CA PRO A 82 5.48 -8.67 -7.93
C PRO A 82 6.84 -9.03 -7.35
N TRP A 83 7.68 -8.04 -7.04
CA TRP A 83 8.95 -8.28 -6.36
C TRP A 83 8.76 -8.93 -4.99
N GLN A 84 7.86 -8.41 -4.15
CA GLN A 84 7.60 -8.99 -2.83
C GLN A 84 6.96 -10.37 -2.91
N LEU A 85 6.06 -10.61 -3.86
CA LEU A 85 5.51 -11.95 -4.10
C LEU A 85 6.59 -12.94 -4.57
N ALA A 86 7.52 -12.53 -5.43
CA ALA A 86 8.57 -13.42 -5.92
C ALA A 86 9.65 -13.75 -4.88
N LEU A 87 9.67 -13.03 -3.75
CA LEU A 87 10.47 -13.40 -2.57
C LEU A 87 9.84 -14.50 -1.71
N THR A 88 8.57 -14.88 -1.93
CA THR A 88 7.94 -16.01 -1.23
C THR A 88 8.31 -17.37 -1.86
N MET A 89 9.02 -17.36 -2.99
CA MET A 89 9.46 -18.56 -3.70
C MET A 89 10.92 -18.90 -3.39
N ASN A 90 11.28 -20.17 -3.61
CA ASN A 90 12.64 -20.67 -3.37
C ASN A 90 13.70 -19.82 -4.11
N ALA A 91 14.77 -19.46 -3.38
CA ALA A 91 15.92 -18.69 -3.85
C ALA A 91 16.64 -19.31 -5.07
N GLU A 92 16.53 -20.63 -5.26
CA GLU A 92 17.18 -21.36 -6.36
C GLU A 92 16.47 -21.18 -7.72
N ILE A 93 15.20 -20.77 -7.71
CA ILE A 93 14.41 -20.60 -8.94
C ILE A 93 14.85 -19.30 -9.63
N PRO A 94 15.15 -19.31 -10.95
CA PRO A 94 15.44 -18.11 -11.73
C PRO A 94 14.33 -17.06 -11.65
N TRP A 95 14.71 -15.77 -11.59
CA TRP A 95 13.75 -14.69 -11.32
C TRP A 95 12.59 -14.61 -12.33
N LEU A 96 12.88 -14.81 -13.62
CA LEU A 96 11.86 -14.77 -14.66
C LEU A 96 10.84 -15.91 -14.51
N GLU A 97 11.31 -17.09 -14.09
CA GLU A 97 10.44 -18.24 -13.81
C GLU A 97 9.56 -17.99 -12.59
N ARG A 98 10.07 -17.30 -11.56
CA ARG A 98 9.25 -16.90 -10.40
C ARG A 98 8.10 -15.99 -10.81
N LEU A 99 8.39 -14.95 -11.60
CA LEU A 99 7.36 -14.02 -12.08
C LEU A 99 6.32 -14.73 -12.95
N GLY A 100 6.76 -15.63 -13.83
CA GLY A 100 5.86 -16.46 -14.63
C GLY A 100 4.99 -17.37 -13.77
N SER A 101 5.57 -18.04 -12.77
CA SER A 101 4.86 -18.91 -11.84
C SER A 101 3.81 -18.15 -11.02
N ILE A 102 4.17 -17.00 -10.46
CA ILE A 102 3.26 -16.14 -9.69
C ILE A 102 2.12 -15.64 -10.57
N GLY A 103 2.42 -15.18 -11.78
CA GLY A 103 1.40 -14.76 -12.73
C GLY A 103 0.42 -15.88 -13.05
N GLY A 104 0.93 -17.09 -13.31
CA GLY A 104 0.11 -18.28 -13.56
C GLY A 104 -0.78 -18.64 -12.36
N ARG A 105 -0.21 -18.66 -11.14
CA ARG A 105 -0.94 -18.96 -9.90
C ARG A 105 -2.01 -17.92 -9.59
N LEU A 106 -1.72 -16.62 -9.77
CA LEU A 106 -2.72 -15.55 -9.60
C LEU A 106 -3.85 -15.69 -10.61
N TRP A 107 -3.53 -16.03 -11.85
CA TRP A 107 -4.54 -16.24 -12.89
C TRP A 107 -5.45 -17.43 -12.59
N THR A 108 -4.87 -18.57 -12.18
CA THR A 108 -5.65 -19.78 -11.85
C THR A 108 -6.51 -19.58 -10.60
N THR A 109 -5.96 -19.01 -9.53
CA THR A 109 -6.69 -18.75 -8.28
C THR A 109 -7.80 -17.73 -8.48
N TYR A 110 -7.59 -16.69 -9.31
CA TYR A 110 -8.64 -15.77 -9.71
C TYR A 110 -9.77 -16.47 -10.47
N GLY A 111 -9.43 -17.40 -11.37
CA GLY A 111 -10.41 -18.25 -12.07
C GLY A 111 -11.24 -19.12 -11.12
N GLN A 112 -10.61 -19.71 -10.10
CA GLN A 112 -11.29 -20.49 -9.06
C GLN A 112 -12.23 -19.61 -8.23
N PHE A 113 -11.73 -18.45 -7.76
CA PHE A 113 -12.49 -17.49 -6.99
C PHE A 113 -13.73 -16.98 -7.74
N SER A 114 -13.57 -16.58 -9.01
CA SER A 114 -14.69 -16.10 -9.85
C SER A 114 -15.71 -17.19 -10.19
N SER A 115 -15.30 -18.46 -10.12
CA SER A 115 -16.17 -19.62 -10.33
C SER A 115 -16.81 -20.15 -9.04
N ASN A 116 -16.63 -19.49 -7.89
CA ASN A 116 -17.05 -19.95 -6.56
C ASN A 116 -16.55 -21.37 -6.22
N VAL A 117 -15.37 -21.72 -6.71
CA VAL A 117 -14.67 -22.97 -6.37
C VAL A 117 -13.74 -22.71 -5.18
N PRO A 118 -13.57 -23.67 -4.25
CA PRO A 118 -12.61 -23.53 -3.16
C PRO A 118 -11.22 -23.17 -3.67
N VAL A 119 -10.64 -22.11 -3.12
CA VAL A 119 -9.29 -21.63 -3.47
C VAL A 119 -8.33 -22.20 -2.44
N GLU A 120 -7.46 -23.11 -2.87
CA GLU A 120 -6.47 -23.75 -1.97
C GLU A 120 -5.21 -22.90 -1.79
N ASP A 121 -4.85 -22.11 -2.80
CA ASP A 121 -3.64 -21.27 -2.80
C ASP A 121 -3.96 -19.86 -2.29
N SER A 122 -3.35 -19.48 -1.18
CA SER A 122 -3.52 -18.18 -0.52
C SER A 122 -2.91 -16.99 -1.26
N LEU A 123 -2.19 -17.21 -2.37
CA LEU A 123 -1.46 -16.17 -3.09
C LEU A 123 -2.36 -14.99 -3.52
N LEU A 124 -3.59 -15.26 -3.95
CA LEU A 124 -4.53 -14.22 -4.35
C LEU A 124 -4.92 -13.32 -3.17
N PHE A 125 -5.09 -13.90 -1.98
CA PHE A 125 -5.41 -13.17 -0.76
C PHE A 125 -4.23 -12.30 -0.33
N VAL A 126 -3.01 -12.85 -0.32
CA VAL A 126 -1.78 -12.10 0.00
C VAL A 126 -1.59 -10.94 -0.97
N PHE A 127 -1.75 -11.16 -2.27
CA PHE A 127 -1.70 -10.10 -3.29
C PHE A 127 -2.74 -9.01 -3.04
N ALA A 128 -3.99 -9.38 -2.73
CA ALA A 128 -5.05 -8.42 -2.45
C ALA A 128 -4.73 -7.55 -1.21
N MET A 129 -4.25 -8.17 -0.13
CA MET A 129 -3.86 -7.42 1.08
C MET A 129 -2.67 -6.51 0.83
N MET A 130 -1.65 -6.98 0.10
CA MET A 130 -0.54 -6.12 -0.35
C MET A 130 -1.06 -4.93 -1.15
N ALA A 131 -1.97 -5.13 -2.10
CA ALA A 131 -2.51 -4.06 -2.93
C ALA A 131 -3.33 -3.04 -2.13
N VAL A 132 -4.21 -3.50 -1.22
CA VAL A 132 -5.01 -2.63 -0.35
C VAL A 132 -4.12 -1.77 0.53
N TYR A 133 -3.17 -2.38 1.23
CA TYR A 133 -2.24 -1.67 2.10
C TYR A 133 -1.31 -0.75 1.31
N TRP A 134 -0.83 -1.17 0.15
CA TRP A 134 -0.01 -0.35 -0.74
C TRP A 134 -0.76 0.92 -1.18
N ILE A 135 -1.99 0.78 -1.69
CA ILE A 135 -2.80 1.92 -2.14
C ILE A 135 -3.09 2.85 -0.97
N ALA A 136 -3.49 2.30 0.18
CA ALA A 136 -3.80 3.10 1.37
C ALA A 136 -2.58 3.87 1.88
N ALA A 137 -1.45 3.20 2.05
CA ALA A 137 -0.21 3.81 2.56
C ALA A 137 0.37 4.85 1.59
N LEU A 138 0.42 4.53 0.29
CA LEU A 138 0.93 5.43 -0.74
C LEU A 138 0.08 6.70 -0.85
N THR A 139 -1.24 6.56 -0.89
CA THR A 139 -2.16 7.70 -0.99
C THR A 139 -2.21 8.52 0.30
N ALA A 140 -2.21 7.88 1.47
CA ALA A 140 -2.16 8.58 2.75
C ALA A 140 -0.86 9.39 2.88
N GLY A 141 0.29 8.78 2.57
CA GLY A 141 1.59 9.45 2.62
C GLY A 141 1.67 10.63 1.65
N TYR A 142 1.24 10.41 0.40
CA TYR A 142 1.19 11.47 -0.62
C TYR A 142 0.31 12.65 -0.22
N HIS A 143 -0.93 12.39 0.19
CA HIS A 143 -1.87 13.46 0.51
C HIS A 143 -1.62 14.13 1.85
N LEU A 144 -1.04 13.43 2.84
CA LEU A 144 -0.56 14.06 4.06
C LEU A 144 0.46 15.13 3.73
N VAL A 145 1.48 14.74 2.96
CA VAL A 145 2.60 15.63 2.67
C VAL A 145 2.22 16.76 1.72
N ARG A 146 1.43 16.47 0.68
CA ARG A 146 1.12 17.46 -0.35
C ARG A 146 0.00 18.42 0.06
N ASN A 147 -1.01 17.90 0.76
CA ASN A 147 -2.27 18.60 1.01
C ASN A 147 -2.65 18.69 2.50
N GLY A 148 -1.89 18.07 3.41
CA GLY A 148 -2.25 17.96 4.83
C GLY A 148 -3.47 17.07 5.11
N ARG A 149 -3.89 16.22 4.17
CA ARG A 149 -5.19 15.52 4.19
C ARG A 149 -5.06 14.02 3.87
N PRO A 150 -4.59 13.17 4.81
CA PRO A 150 -4.38 11.73 4.58
C PRO A 150 -5.68 10.89 4.50
N TRP A 151 -6.85 11.52 4.49
CA TRP A 151 -8.13 10.90 4.84
C TRP A 151 -8.51 9.68 4.00
N PHE A 152 -8.25 9.69 2.69
CA PHE A 152 -8.60 8.57 1.83
C PHE A 152 -7.88 7.28 2.24
N GLY A 153 -6.55 7.33 2.35
CA GLY A 153 -5.78 6.15 2.73
C GLY A 153 -6.02 5.70 4.17
N LEU A 154 -6.25 6.64 5.10
CA LEU A 154 -6.65 6.32 6.47
C LEU A 154 -8.01 5.63 6.53
N ALA A 155 -8.99 6.11 5.77
CA ALA A 155 -10.31 5.49 5.71
C ALA A 155 -10.22 4.05 5.16
N LEU A 156 -9.45 3.85 4.09
CA LEU A 156 -9.25 2.54 3.48
C LEU A 156 -8.63 1.53 4.48
N ILE A 157 -7.60 1.94 5.22
CA ILE A 157 -6.99 1.06 6.25
C ILE A 157 -7.89 0.88 7.47
N SER A 158 -8.66 1.89 7.86
CA SER A 158 -9.61 1.75 8.96
C SER A 158 -10.69 0.71 8.65
N ILE A 159 -11.24 0.74 7.43
CA ILE A 159 -12.19 -0.28 6.96
C ILE A 159 -11.53 -1.67 6.98
N THR A 160 -10.30 -1.75 6.48
CA THR A 160 -9.53 -3.01 6.47
C THR A 160 -9.31 -3.54 7.88
N MET A 161 -8.95 -2.68 8.84
CA MET A 161 -8.79 -3.05 10.25
C MET A 161 -10.08 -3.56 10.88
N VAL A 162 -11.22 -2.93 10.62
CA VAL A 162 -12.53 -3.40 11.11
C VAL A 162 -12.86 -4.78 10.54
N ILE A 163 -12.57 -5.02 9.25
CA ILE A 163 -12.74 -6.34 8.64
C ILE A 163 -11.83 -7.36 9.34
N ILE A 164 -10.55 -7.03 9.54
CA ILE A 164 -9.60 -7.90 10.23
C ILE A 164 -10.12 -8.24 11.63
N GLU A 165 -10.53 -7.24 12.42
CA GLU A 165 -11.05 -7.44 13.77
C GLU A 165 -12.37 -8.20 13.83
N PHE A 166 -13.20 -8.12 12.80
CA PHE A 166 -14.46 -8.87 12.74
C PHE A 166 -14.26 -10.36 12.45
N TYR A 167 -13.22 -10.71 11.69
CA TYR A 167 -12.94 -12.08 11.25
C TYR A 167 -11.83 -12.79 12.05
N ASP A 168 -11.11 -12.06 12.89
CA ASP A 168 -10.13 -12.58 13.87
C ASP A 168 -10.83 -13.03 15.16
#